data_AF-A0A833E060-F1
#
_entry.id   AF-A0A833E060-F1
#
_cell.length_a   1.000
_cell.length_b   1.000
_cell.length_c   1.000
_cell.angle_alpha   90.00
_cell.angle_beta   90.00
_cell.angle_gamma   90.00
#
_symmetry.space_group_name_H-M   'P 1'
#
loop_
_entity.id
_entity.type
_entity.pdbx_description
1 polymer ?
#
loop_
_entity_poly.entity_id
_entity_poly.type
_entity_poly.pdbx_seq_one_letter_code
_entity_poly.pdbx_strand_id
1 'polypeptide(L)'
;MVIWPVYIDRDSSRREGRQVPRDLGVKNPNVKNIYRALKKMGYSPEMIRDKCYPRRHWEISGYVKVKVEEGTSKLELLKEVCKNYRK
;
A
#
# COMPACT_ATOMS: atom_id res chain seq x y z
N MET A 1 5.57 -8.92 -4.73
CA MET A 1 5.79 -7.54 -4.25
C MET A 1 5.08 -7.31 -2.91
N VAL A 2 5.63 -6.47 -2.02
CA VAL A 2 5.03 -6.10 -0.73
C VAL A 2 4.60 -4.64 -0.74
N ILE A 3 3.37 -4.38 -0.29
CA ILE A 3 2.77 -3.05 -0.19
C ILE A 3 2.39 -2.79 1.27
N TRP A 4 3.13 -1.88 1.90
CA TRP A 4 2.81 -1.37 3.23
C TRP A 4 1.82 -0.20 3.11
N PRO A 5 0.85 -0.05 4.04
CA PRO A 5 -0.09 1.07 4.02
C PRO A 5 0.61 2.45 4.00
N VAL A 6 1.70 2.61 4.76
CA VAL A 6 2.50 3.85 4.83
C VAL A 6 3.02 4.32 3.47
N TYR A 7 3.15 3.44 2.47
CA TYR A 7 3.65 3.82 1.14
C TYR A 7 2.71 4.77 0.41
N ILE A 8 1.40 4.68 0.69
CA ILE A 8 0.36 5.49 0.07
C ILE A 8 -0.28 6.49 1.03
N ASP A 9 0.21 6.56 2.27
CA ASP A 9 -0.34 7.46 3.29
C ASP A 9 0.06 8.90 3.01
N ARG A 10 -0.92 9.77 2.71
CA ARG A 10 -0.68 11.19 2.41
C ARG A 10 -0.24 12.01 3.60
N ASP A 11 -0.55 11.56 4.82
CA ASP A 11 -0.22 12.25 6.06
C ASP A 11 1.20 11.91 6.52
N SER A 12 1.79 10.84 5.97
CA SER A 12 3.18 10.45 6.19
C SER A 12 4.15 11.21 5.27
N SER A 13 5.31 11.58 5.82
CA SER A 13 6.44 12.11 5.05
C SER A 13 7.14 11.02 4.22
N ARG A 14 7.99 11.43 3.27
CA ARG A 14 8.84 10.49 2.51
C ARG A 14 9.83 9.74 3.43
N ARG A 15 10.34 10.42 4.46
CA ARG A 15 11.24 9.82 5.46
C ARG A 15 10.53 8.76 6.29
N GLU A 16 9.24 8.94 6.56
CA GLU A 16 8.43 7.97 7.30
C GLU A 16 7.98 6.78 6.45
N GLY A 17 7.99 6.89 5.12
CA GLY A 17 7.78 5.76 4.23
C GLY A 17 6.93 6.04 3.00
N ARG A 18 6.26 7.20 2.91
CA ARG A 18 5.43 7.54 1.75
C ARG A 18 6.27 7.50 0.47
N GLN A 19 5.79 6.76 -0.53
CA GLN A 19 6.45 6.60 -1.83
C GLN A 19 5.78 7.42 -2.93
N VAL A 20 4.45 7.57 -2.88
CA VAL A 20 3.65 8.29 -3.88
C VAL A 20 3.64 9.81 -3.64
N PRO A 21 3.34 10.65 -4.65
CA PRO A 21 3.06 12.08 -4.46
C PRO A 21 1.95 12.33 -3.44
N ARG A 22 2.04 13.45 -2.71
CA ARG A 22 1.09 13.75 -1.62
C ARG A 22 -0.35 13.88 -2.11
N ASP A 23 -0.54 14.44 -3.30
CA ASP A 23 -1.86 14.67 -3.89
C ASP A 23 -2.52 13.39 -4.40
N LEU A 24 -1.73 12.35 -4.65
CA LEU A 24 -2.23 11.02 -4.99
C LEU A 24 -2.42 10.14 -3.74
N GLY A 25 -1.72 10.43 -2.65
CA GLY A 25 -1.83 9.62 -1.42
C GLY A 25 -3.23 9.64 -0.81
N VAL A 26 -3.55 8.61 -0.04
CA VAL A 26 -4.84 8.46 0.64
C VAL A 26 -4.69 8.73 2.13
N LYS A 27 -5.77 9.19 2.76
CA LYS A 27 -5.81 9.47 4.20
C LYS A 27 -6.08 8.20 5.00
N ASN A 28 -5.19 7.90 5.96
CA ASN A 28 -5.27 6.75 6.86
C ASN A 28 -5.48 5.40 6.12
N PRO A 29 -4.51 4.96 5.31
CA PRO A 29 -4.63 3.71 4.57
C PRO A 29 -4.61 2.49 5.50
N ASN A 30 -5.45 1.50 5.18
CA ASN A 30 -5.45 0.18 5.81
C ASN A 30 -5.27 -0.96 4.78
N VAL A 31 -4.81 -2.12 5.25
CA VAL A 31 -4.57 -3.32 4.43
C VAL A 31 -5.81 -3.86 3.71
N LYS A 32 -7.00 -3.73 4.32
CA LYS A 32 -8.26 -4.26 3.77
C LYS A 32 -8.64 -3.56 2.48
N ASN A 33 -8.49 -2.24 2.44
CA ASN A 33 -8.85 -1.44 1.27
C ASN A 33 -7.78 -1.53 0.18
N ILE A 34 -6.50 -1.67 0.54
CA ILE A 34 -5.42 -2.00 -0.42
C ILE A 34 -5.70 -3.35 -1.08
N TYR A 35 -6.02 -4.37 -0.29
CA TYR A 35 -6.37 -5.71 -0.79
C TYR A 35 -7.56 -5.65 -1.77
N ARG A 36 -8.63 -4.93 -1.40
CA ARG A 36 -9.81 -4.75 -2.26
C ARG A 36 -9.48 -4.04 -3.57
N ALA A 37 -8.66 -3.00 -3.53
CA ALA A 37 -8.23 -2.29 -4.75
C ALA A 37 -7.48 -3.23 -5.69
N LEU A 38 -6.49 -3.96 -5.17
CA LEU A 38 -5.71 -4.92 -5.97
C LEU A 38 -6.57 -6.06 -6.53
N LYS A 39 -7.51 -6.61 -5.74
CA LYS A 39 -8.45 -7.65 -6.21
C LYS A 39 -9.29 -7.11 -7.37
N LYS A 40 -9.83 -5.89 -7.26
CA LYS A 40 -10.62 -5.27 -8.34
C LYS A 40 -9.81 -5.05 -9.62
N MET A 41 -8.51 -4.78 -9.48
CA MET A 41 -7.59 -4.64 -10.60
C MET A 41 -7.17 -5.99 -11.21
N GLY A 42 -7.69 -7.13 -10.70
CA GLY A 42 -7.43 -8.47 -11.24
C GLY A 42 -6.18 -9.16 -10.68
N TYR A 43 -5.50 -8.56 -9.70
CA TYR A 43 -4.36 -9.20 -9.06
C TYR A 43 -4.80 -10.27 -8.05
N SER A 44 -3.82 -11.11 -7.67
CA SER A 44 -3.94 -12.09 -6.58
C SER A 44 -3.19 -11.61 -5.33
N PRO A 45 -3.78 -10.71 -4.50
CA PRO A 45 -3.19 -10.25 -3.26
C PRO A 45 -3.44 -11.20 -2.08
N GLU A 46 -2.61 -11.08 -1.06
CA GLU A 46 -2.70 -11.77 0.24
C GLU A 46 -2.51 -10.72 1.35
N MET A 47 -3.39 -10.75 2.37
CA MET A 47 -3.31 -9.84 3.52
C MET A 47 -2.53 -10.46 4.67
N ILE A 48 -1.51 -9.76 5.15
CA ILE A 48 -0.74 -10.13 6.34
C ILE A 48 -0.98 -9.06 7.42
N ARG A 49 -1.62 -9.43 8.53
CA ARG A 49 -2.12 -8.45 9.53
C ARG A 49 -1.17 -8.22 10.70
N ASP A 50 -0.47 -9.24 11.16
CA ASP A 50 0.29 -9.20 12.43
C ASP A 50 1.74 -8.74 12.24
N LYS A 51 1.95 -7.76 11.35
CA LYS A 51 3.28 -7.26 11.00
C LYS A 51 3.30 -5.74 11.08
N CYS A 52 4.38 -5.22 11.66
CA CYS A 52 4.61 -3.79 11.78
C CYS A 52 5.60 -3.33 10.71
N TYR A 53 5.39 -2.12 10.19
CA TYR A 53 6.39 -1.49 9.32
C TYR A 53 7.63 -1.14 10.17
N PRO A 54 8.87 -1.48 9.76
CA PRO A 54 10.05 -1.32 10.63
C PRO A 54 10.27 0.09 11.20
N ARG A 55 9.93 1.15 10.45
CA ARG A 55 10.04 2.55 10.93
C ARG A 55 8.92 2.97 11.89
N ARG A 56 7.87 2.15 12.01
CA ARG A 56 6.72 2.31 12.91
C ARG A 56 6.42 0.98 13.60
N HIS A 57 7.43 0.43 14.26
CA HIS A 57 7.35 -0.91 14.86
C HIS A 57 6.28 -1.04 15.95
N TRP A 58 5.87 0.08 16.56
CA TRP A 58 4.80 0.16 17.55
C TRP A 58 3.38 0.08 16.95
N GLU A 59 3.24 0.22 15.63
CA GLU A 59 1.93 0.24 14.95
C GLU A 59 1.72 -1.05 14.15
N ILE A 60 0.74 -1.86 14.56
CA ILE A 60 0.33 -3.07 13.84
C ILE A 60 -0.54 -2.67 12.65
N SER A 61 0.11 -2.34 11.53
CA SER A 61 -0.58 -1.94 10.29
C SER A 61 -0.88 -3.11 9.35
N GLY A 62 -0.07 -4.17 9.43
CA GLY A 62 -0.01 -5.21 8.41
C GLY A 62 0.54 -4.72 7.06
N TYR A 63 0.59 -5.62 6.08
CA TYR A 63 0.88 -5.32 4.68
C TYR A 63 0.10 -6.23 3.73
N VAL A 64 0.11 -5.89 2.44
CA VAL A 64 -0.43 -6.75 1.37
C VAL A 64 0.71 -7.27 0.51
N LYS A 65 0.77 -8.59 0.32
CA LYS A 65 1.66 -9.25 -0.64
C LYS A 65 0.89 -9.46 -1.93
N VAL A 66 1.48 -9.13 -3.08
CA VAL A 66 0.82 -9.29 -4.38
C VAL A 66 1.79 -9.91 -5.39
N LYS A 67 1.32 -10.89 -6.15
CA LYS A 67 2.05 -11.45 -7.29
C LYS A 67 1.90 -10.49 -8.48
N VAL A 68 3.02 -10.14 -9.09
CA VAL A 68 3.10 -9.24 -10.25
C VAL A 68 4.10 -9.82 -11.23
N GLU A 69 3.98 -9.44 -12.49
CA GLU A 69 4.94 -9.82 -13.54
C GLU A 69 6.30 -9.16 -13.30
N GLU A 70 7.34 -9.80 -13.83
CA GLU A 70 8.68 -9.24 -13.81
C GLU A 70 8.71 -7.90 -14.58
N GLY A 71 9.47 -6.92 -14.09
CA GLY A 71 9.50 -5.57 -14.65
C GLY A 71 8.34 -4.65 -14.21
N THR A 72 7.34 -5.15 -13.46
CA THR A 72 6.26 -4.30 -12.93
C THR A 72 6.83 -3.18 -12.04
N SER A 73 6.60 -1.92 -12.44
CA SER A 73 7.00 -0.76 -11.64
C SER A 73 6.19 -0.68 -10.35
N LYS A 74 6.89 -0.76 -9.21
CA LYS A 74 6.28 -0.60 -7.89
C LYS A 74 5.59 0.75 -7.74
N LEU A 75 6.21 1.83 -8.23
CA LEU A 75 5.66 3.18 -8.10
C LEU A 75 4.33 3.33 -8.87
N GLU A 76 4.27 2.82 -10.10
CA GLU A 76 3.05 2.90 -10.90
C GLU A 76 1.93 2.06 -10.29
N LEU A 77 2.23 0.85 -9.81
CA LEU A 77 1.25 0.05 -9.09
C LEU A 77 0.71 0.76 -7.85
N LEU A 78 1.56 1.43 -7.07
CA LEU A 78 1.11 2.20 -5.90
C LEU A 78 0.21 3.37 -6.28
N LYS A 79 0.51 4.09 -7.37
CA LYS A 79 -0.34 5.17 -7.89
C LYS A 79 -1.70 4.62 -8.33
N GLU A 80 -1.72 3.49 -9.04
CA GLU A 80 -2.98 2.85 -9.46
C GLU A 80 -3.82 2.35 -8.29
N VAL A 81 -3.17 1.80 -7.25
CA VAL A 81 -3.84 1.45 -5.98
C VAL A 81 -4.47 2.68 -5.34
N CYS A 82 -3.79 3.83 -5.34
CA CYS A 82 -4.35 5.08 -4.80
C CYS A 82 -5.60 5.53 -5.57
N LYS A 83 -5.54 5.52 -6.91
CA LYS A 83 -6.68 5.90 -7.77
C LYS A 83 -7.90 4.99 -7.56
N ASN A 84 -7.66 3.71 -7.31
CA ASN A 84 -8.70 2.70 -7.09
C ASN A 84 -9.05 2.49 -5.60
N TYR A 85 -8.50 3.30 -4.70
CA TYR A 85 -8.69 3.16 -3.27
C TYR A 85 -10.11 3.58 -2.87
N ARG A 86 -10.86 2.67 -2.24
CA ARG A 86 -12.18 2.98 -1.67
C ARG A 86 -12.15 2.74 -0.17
N LYS A 87 -12.70 3.68 0.61
CA LYS A 87 -12.83 3.55 2.05
C LYS A 87 -13.86 2.50 2.42
#